data_AF-A0A351T7P8-F1
#
_entry.id   AF-A0A351T7P8-F1
#
_cell.length_a   1.000
_cell.length_b   1.000
_cell.length_c   1.000
_cell.angle_alpha   90.00
_cell.angle_beta   90.00
_cell.angle_gamma   90.00
#
_symmetry.space_group_name_H-M   'P 1'
#
loop_
_entity.id
_entity.type
_entity.pdbx_description
1 polymer ?
#
loop_
_entity_poly.entity_id
_entity_poly.type
_entity_poly.pdbx_seq_one_letter_code
_entity_poly.pdbx_strand_id
1 'polypeptide(L)'
;MRALGHAPILYIPDRLTEGYGPNSAAMAQLAGQGASLVITLDCGISAFAALADGRKAGLDVIVLDHHQAEPALPEAYAIVNPNRLDDRSGQGQLAAIGVVFLFAVAVNRLLRERGYYKAPGRDEPNLMRWLDLVALGTVCDVVPLTGVNRAFVRQGLAVMARRGNAGLSALAHVADIDEPPTTYHAGFVFG
;
A
#
# COMPACT_ATOMS: atom_id res chain seq x y z
N MET A 1 -4.12 -9.77 -2.51
CA MET A 1 -3.84 -11.09 -1.89
C MET A 1 -5.09 -11.83 -1.48
N ARG A 2 -5.83 -11.41 -0.43
CA ARG A 2 -7.03 -12.15 0.04
C ARG A 2 -8.12 -12.34 -1.01
N ALA A 3 -8.37 -11.32 -1.83
CA ALA A 3 -9.31 -11.42 -2.95
C ALA A 3 -8.88 -12.42 -4.04
N LEU A 4 -7.64 -12.89 -4.01
CA LEU A 4 -7.09 -13.94 -4.88
C LEU A 4 -6.93 -15.28 -4.14
N GLY A 5 -7.54 -15.44 -2.96
CA GLY A 5 -7.48 -16.68 -2.18
C GLY A 5 -6.20 -16.87 -1.34
N HIS A 6 -5.35 -15.84 -1.21
CA HIS A 6 -4.13 -15.92 -0.40
C HIS A 6 -4.30 -15.24 0.97
N ALA A 7 -3.83 -15.89 2.04
CA ALA A 7 -3.78 -15.32 3.38
C ALA A 7 -2.36 -14.82 3.70
N PRO A 8 -2.06 -13.51 3.53
CA PRO A 8 -0.74 -12.99 3.87
C PRO A 8 -0.57 -12.89 5.39
N ILE A 9 0.67 -13.07 5.86
CA ILE A 9 1.10 -12.62 7.17
C ILE A 9 1.11 -11.08 7.13
N LEU A 10 0.48 -10.45 8.11
CA LEU A 10 0.48 -8.99 8.26
C LEU A 10 1.42 -8.63 9.41
N TYR A 11 2.33 -7.71 9.16
CA TYR A 11 3.25 -7.18 10.15
C TYR A 11 3.20 -5.66 10.11
N ILE A 12 2.92 -5.05 11.26
CA ILE A 12 2.96 -3.60 11.45
C ILE A 12 3.92 -3.39 12.63
N PRO A 13 5.09 -2.76 12.41
CA PRO A 13 6.03 -2.49 13.50
C PRO A 13 5.39 -1.63 14.59
N ASP A 14 5.68 -1.94 15.84
CA ASP A 14 5.33 -1.06 16.94
C ASP A 14 6.23 0.19 16.91
N ARG A 15 5.61 1.36 16.74
CA ARG A 15 6.33 2.63 16.56
C ARG A 15 7.17 3.02 17.78
N LEU A 16 6.79 2.61 18.99
CA LEU A 16 7.48 2.96 20.23
C LEU A 16 8.64 2.02 20.51
N THR A 17 8.48 0.72 20.25
CA THR A 17 9.49 -0.28 20.60
C THR A 17 10.41 -0.67 19.45
N GLU A 18 9.91 -0.65 18.20
CA GLU A 18 10.67 -1.05 17.02
C GLU A 18 11.08 0.13 16.14
N GLY A 19 10.40 1.25 16.27
CA GLY A 19 10.61 2.43 15.44
C GLY A 19 9.88 2.33 14.10
N TYR A 20 10.45 2.98 13.08
CA TYR A 20 9.80 3.12 11.77
C TYR A 20 10.44 2.21 10.71
N GLY A 21 9.58 1.54 9.93
CA GLY A 21 9.99 0.76 8.77
C GLY A 21 10.54 -0.64 9.09
N PRO A 22 11.12 -1.31 8.08
CA PRO A 22 11.65 -2.66 8.24
C PRO A 22 12.83 -2.71 9.21
N ASN A 23 12.87 -3.76 10.04
CA ASN A 23 14.00 -4.04 10.93
C ASN A 23 14.42 -5.53 10.83
N SER A 24 15.68 -5.83 11.17
CA SER A 24 16.24 -7.18 11.01
C SER A 24 15.53 -8.23 11.88
N ALA A 25 15.04 -7.86 13.06
CA ALA A 25 14.32 -8.79 13.94
C ALA A 25 12.97 -9.20 13.32
N ALA A 26 12.22 -8.25 12.77
CA ALA A 26 10.98 -8.49 12.03
C ALA A 26 11.22 -9.37 10.80
N MET A 27 12.31 -9.13 10.05
CA MET A 27 12.67 -9.96 8.89
C MET A 27 12.97 -11.40 9.30
N ALA A 28 13.78 -11.60 10.35
CA ALA A 28 14.07 -12.93 10.88
C ALA A 28 12.80 -13.63 11.39
N GLN A 29 11.90 -12.90 12.06
CA GLN A 29 10.62 -13.42 12.52
C GLN A 29 9.74 -13.86 11.35
N LEU A 30 9.59 -13.03 10.31
CA LEU A 30 8.79 -13.36 9.13
C LEU A 30 9.34 -14.59 8.39
N ALA A 31 10.66 -14.67 8.24
CA ALA A 31 11.32 -15.86 7.70
C ALA A 31 11.05 -17.10 8.56
N GLY A 32 11.15 -16.98 9.89
CA GLY A 32 10.82 -18.05 10.84
C GLY A 32 9.36 -18.50 10.82
N GLN A 33 8.45 -17.64 10.37
CA GLN A 33 7.03 -17.96 10.13
C GLN A 33 6.78 -18.60 8.75
N GLY A 34 7.83 -18.83 7.96
CA GLY A 34 7.75 -19.47 6.65
C GLY A 34 7.43 -18.51 5.51
N ALA A 35 7.55 -17.20 5.70
CA ALA A 35 7.48 -16.26 4.59
C ALA A 35 8.66 -16.50 3.64
N SER A 36 8.40 -16.53 2.33
CA SER A 36 9.44 -16.51 1.28
C SER A 36 9.50 -15.17 0.54
N LEU A 37 8.45 -14.36 0.67
CA LEU A 37 8.30 -13.05 0.04
C LEU A 37 7.75 -12.05 1.06
N VAL A 38 8.46 -10.94 1.22
CA VAL A 38 8.01 -9.77 1.97
C VAL A 38 7.71 -8.64 0.99
N ILE A 39 6.57 -7.98 1.16
CA ILE A 39 6.22 -6.76 0.42
C ILE A 39 6.11 -5.64 1.44
N THR A 40 7.06 -4.71 1.43
CA THR A 40 7.01 -3.52 2.30
C THR A 40 6.09 -2.49 1.66
N LEU A 41 5.23 -1.88 2.47
CA LEU A 41 4.28 -0.86 2.05
C LEU A 41 4.61 0.42 2.79
N ASP A 42 4.72 1.53 2.07
CA ASP A 42 5.02 2.86 2.64
C ASP A 42 6.33 2.91 3.44
N CYS A 43 7.27 2.01 3.14
CA CYS A 43 8.57 1.98 3.80
C CYS A 43 9.53 1.07 3.02
N GLY A 44 10.81 1.17 3.37
CA GLY A 44 11.85 0.24 2.92
C GLY A 44 12.88 0.86 1.99
N ILE A 45 12.63 2.01 1.37
CA ILE A 45 13.60 2.62 0.43
C ILE A 45 14.94 2.97 1.08
N SER A 46 14.95 3.25 2.39
CA SER A 46 16.14 3.55 3.18
C SER A 46 16.58 2.41 4.12
N ALA A 47 15.92 1.25 4.07
CA ALA A 47 16.11 0.17 5.04
C ALA A 47 17.22 -0.83 4.63
N PHE A 48 18.41 -0.32 4.28
CA PHE A 48 19.52 -1.11 3.72
C PHE A 48 19.88 -2.35 4.56
N ALA A 49 20.16 -2.16 5.85
CA ALA A 49 20.60 -3.26 6.72
C ALA A 49 19.51 -4.32 6.90
N ALA A 50 18.27 -3.89 7.16
CA ALA A 50 17.15 -4.80 7.38
C ALA A 50 16.84 -5.64 6.13
N LEU A 51 16.88 -5.03 4.94
CA LEU A 51 16.64 -5.72 3.67
C LEU A 51 17.78 -6.70 3.33
N ALA A 52 19.04 -6.32 3.58
CA ALA A 52 20.17 -7.22 3.43
C ALA A 52 20.09 -8.42 4.38
N ASP A 53 19.68 -8.21 5.63
CA ASP A 53 19.47 -9.30 6.60
C ASP A 53 18.28 -10.19 6.22
N GLY A 54 17.19 -9.61 5.73
CA GLY A 54 16.07 -10.36 5.17
C GLY A 54 16.51 -11.27 4.02
N ARG A 55 17.36 -10.76 3.11
CA ARG A 55 17.91 -11.58 2.03
C ARG A 55 18.78 -12.72 2.53
N LYS A 56 19.65 -12.48 3.52
CA LYS A 56 20.44 -13.55 4.17
C LYS A 56 19.55 -14.60 4.82
N ALA A 57 18.37 -14.21 5.32
CA ALA A 57 17.35 -15.10 5.86
C ALA A 57 16.52 -15.83 4.78
N GLY A 58 16.82 -15.65 3.49
CA GLY A 58 16.14 -16.31 2.38
C GLY A 58 14.84 -15.65 1.92
N LEU A 59 14.61 -14.39 2.30
CA LEU A 59 13.44 -13.63 1.86
C LEU A 59 13.73 -12.89 0.55
N ASP A 60 12.79 -13.00 -0.40
CA ASP A 60 12.65 -11.99 -1.44
C ASP A 60 11.90 -10.78 -0.86
N VAL A 61 12.40 -9.56 -1.11
CA VAL A 61 11.77 -8.33 -0.63
C VAL A 61 11.36 -7.44 -1.80
N ILE A 62 10.08 -7.07 -1.88
CA ILE A 62 9.56 -6.06 -2.79
C ILE A 62 9.27 -4.80 -1.98
N VAL A 63 9.82 -3.66 -2.40
CA VAL A 63 9.61 -2.36 -1.77
C VAL A 63 8.58 -1.57 -2.56
N LEU A 64 7.45 -1.21 -1.93
CA LEU A 64 6.45 -0.28 -2.46
C LEU A 64 6.45 0.95 -1.56
N ASP A 65 7.11 2.01 -1.99
CA ASP A 65 7.39 3.18 -1.17
C ASP A 65 7.24 4.47 -1.99
N HIS A 66 7.22 5.61 -1.32
CA HIS A 66 7.21 6.93 -1.94
C HIS A 66 8.17 7.92 -1.25
N HIS A 67 8.87 7.53 -0.19
CA HIS A 67 9.85 8.40 0.46
C HIS A 67 11.01 8.77 -0.47
N GLN A 68 11.74 9.83 -0.14
CA GLN A 68 12.91 10.26 -0.91
C GLN A 68 13.94 9.13 -1.01
N ALA A 69 14.36 8.81 -2.23
CA ALA A 69 15.38 7.80 -2.46
C ALA A 69 16.77 8.42 -2.42
N GLU A 70 17.73 7.66 -1.90
CA GLU A 70 19.15 7.98 -1.99
C GLU A 70 19.71 7.53 -3.36
N PRO A 71 20.93 7.98 -3.74
CA PRO A 71 21.59 7.49 -4.96
C PRO A 71 21.85 5.98 -4.95
N ALA A 72 22.16 5.42 -3.78
CA ALA A 72 22.22 3.99 -3.58
C ALA A 72 20.82 3.46 -3.23
N LEU A 73 20.50 2.27 -3.73
CA LEU A 73 19.24 1.59 -3.41
C LEU A 73 19.52 0.37 -2.52
N PRO A 74 18.61 0.03 -1.59
CA PRO A 74 18.77 -1.14 -0.74
C PRO A 74 18.65 -2.42 -1.57
N GLU A 75 19.20 -3.50 -1.04
CA GLU A 75 19.16 -4.80 -1.70
C GLU A 75 17.74 -5.40 -1.62
N ALA A 76 17.01 -5.37 -2.73
CA ALA A 76 15.64 -5.86 -2.82
C ALA A 76 15.43 -6.62 -4.14
N TYR A 77 14.45 -7.52 -4.18
CA TYR A 77 14.01 -8.20 -5.39
C TYR A 77 13.44 -7.21 -6.41
N ALA A 78 12.65 -6.24 -5.93
CA ALA A 78 12.15 -5.13 -6.73
C ALA A 78 11.87 -3.91 -5.85
N ILE A 79 12.02 -2.72 -6.43
CA ILE A 79 11.71 -1.43 -5.77
C ILE A 79 10.83 -0.60 -6.71
N VAL A 80 9.63 -0.29 -6.24
CA VAL A 80 8.70 0.65 -6.88
C VAL A 80 8.61 1.88 -5.99
N ASN A 81 9.26 2.96 -6.40
CA ASN A 81 9.22 4.24 -5.72
C ASN A 81 9.36 5.38 -6.74
N PRO A 82 8.39 6.31 -6.85
CA PRO A 82 8.41 7.40 -7.82
C PRO A 82 9.41 8.52 -7.48
N ASN A 83 10.06 8.47 -6.31
CA ASN A 83 11.14 9.37 -5.89
C ASN A 83 12.53 8.76 -6.08
N ARG A 84 12.64 7.61 -6.77
CA ARG A 84 13.94 7.14 -7.28
C ARG A 84 14.52 8.15 -8.27
N LEU A 85 15.83 8.34 -8.23
CA LEU A 85 16.53 9.27 -9.12
C LEU A 85 16.42 8.90 -10.60
N ASP A 86 16.18 7.62 -10.91
CA ASP A 86 16.01 7.10 -12.27
C ASP A 86 14.55 6.97 -12.71
N ASP A 87 13.59 7.31 -11.84
CA ASP A 87 12.17 7.29 -12.20
C ASP A 87 11.82 8.43 -13.17
N ARG A 88 10.99 8.10 -14.16
CA ARG A 88 10.54 9.04 -15.22
C ARG A 88 9.03 9.22 -15.25
N SER A 89 8.31 8.73 -14.24
CA SER A 89 6.85 8.75 -14.20
C SER A 89 6.28 10.15 -14.00
N GLY A 90 7.07 11.06 -13.42
CA GLY A 90 6.61 12.38 -12.98
C GLY A 90 5.66 12.31 -11.77
N GLN A 91 5.62 11.18 -11.05
CA GLN A 91 4.71 10.93 -9.94
C GLN A 91 5.38 11.04 -8.56
N GLY A 92 6.44 11.85 -8.41
CA GLY A 92 7.18 11.99 -7.14
C GLY A 92 6.37 12.54 -5.95
N GLN A 93 5.11 12.91 -6.16
CA GLN A 93 4.16 13.32 -5.12
C GLN A 93 3.08 12.27 -4.85
N LEU A 94 3.10 11.12 -5.52
CA LEU A 94 2.13 10.05 -5.30
C LEU A 94 2.26 9.52 -3.87
N ALA A 95 1.15 9.43 -3.15
CA ALA A 95 1.13 8.79 -1.83
C ALA A 95 1.49 7.31 -1.94
N ALA A 96 2.10 6.73 -0.90
CA ALA A 96 2.44 5.31 -0.92
C ALA A 96 1.24 4.39 -1.18
N ILE A 97 0.06 4.72 -0.62
CA ILE A 97 -1.16 3.96 -0.91
C ILE A 97 -1.54 3.99 -2.41
N GLY A 98 -1.21 5.07 -3.11
CA GLY A 98 -1.37 5.19 -4.56
C GLY A 98 -0.40 4.27 -5.32
N VAL A 99 0.85 4.19 -4.87
CA VAL A 99 1.85 3.23 -5.39
C VAL A 99 1.35 1.80 -5.22
N VAL A 100 0.87 1.46 -4.02
CA VAL A 100 0.31 0.12 -3.71
C VAL A 100 -0.93 -0.18 -4.56
N PHE A 101 -1.81 0.79 -4.75
CA PHE A 101 -3.00 0.61 -5.58
C PHE A 101 -2.63 0.36 -7.05
N LEU A 102 -1.69 1.14 -7.61
CA LEU A 102 -1.22 0.94 -8.98
C LEU A 102 -0.48 -0.39 -9.14
N PHE A 103 0.27 -0.83 -8.13
CA PHE A 103 0.85 -2.17 -8.09
C PHE A 103 -0.24 -3.25 -8.16
N ALA A 104 -1.30 -3.13 -7.37
CA ALA A 104 -2.44 -4.07 -7.42
C ALA A 104 -3.15 -4.06 -8.79
N VAL A 105 -3.29 -2.88 -9.42
CA VAL A 105 -3.81 -2.74 -10.79
C VAL A 105 -2.92 -3.48 -11.80
N ALA A 106 -1.59 -3.31 -11.70
CA ALA A 106 -0.63 -3.97 -12.58
C ALA A 106 -0.66 -5.50 -12.42
N VAL A 107 -0.69 -6.00 -11.17
CA VAL A 107 -0.82 -7.44 -10.89
C VAL A 107 -2.13 -7.98 -11.44
N ASN A 108 -3.26 -7.30 -11.19
CA ASN A 108 -4.56 -7.72 -11.68
C ASN A 108 -4.60 -7.80 -13.21
N ARG A 109 -4.01 -6.81 -13.90
CA ARG A 109 -3.87 -6.81 -15.37
C ARG A 109 -3.06 -8.01 -15.86
N LEU A 110 -1.90 -8.27 -15.25
CA LEU A 110 -1.04 -9.39 -15.63
C LEU A 110 -1.71 -10.75 -15.40
N LEU A 111 -2.46 -10.91 -14.30
CA LEU A 111 -3.23 -12.13 -14.04
C LEU A 111 -4.31 -12.35 -15.10
N ARG A 112 -5.00 -11.28 -15.51
CA ARG A 112 -5.99 -11.33 -16.59
C ARG A 112 -5.36 -11.76 -17.92
N GLU A 113 -4.25 -11.14 -18.30
CA GLU A 113 -3.49 -11.45 -19.53
C GLU A 113 -3.00 -12.90 -19.56
N ARG A 114 -2.59 -13.43 -18.40
CA ARG A 114 -2.19 -14.85 -18.23
C ARG A 114 -3.37 -15.81 -18.13
N GLY A 115 -4.61 -15.33 -18.24
CA GLY A 115 -5.81 -16.14 -18.17
C GLY A 115 -6.12 -16.71 -16.79
N TYR A 116 -5.53 -16.15 -15.71
CA TYR A 116 -5.71 -16.66 -14.34
C TYR A 116 -7.18 -16.73 -13.92
N TYR A 117 -7.98 -15.72 -14.29
CA TYR A 117 -9.41 -15.62 -13.97
C TYR A 117 -10.33 -16.48 -14.87
N LYS A 118 -9.77 -17.22 -15.84
CA LYS A 118 -10.57 -18.13 -16.69
C LYS A 118 -10.88 -19.45 -15.98
N ALA A 119 -10.14 -19.79 -14.93
CA ALA A 119 -10.37 -21.03 -14.19
C ALA A 119 -11.55 -20.86 -13.20
N PRO A 120 -12.36 -21.91 -12.98
CA PRO A 120 -13.45 -21.87 -12.01
C PRO A 120 -12.99 -21.45 -10.61
N GLY A 121 -13.80 -20.63 -9.94
CA GLY A 121 -13.50 -20.15 -8.58
C GLY A 121 -12.42 -19.07 -8.48
N ARG A 122 -12.02 -18.46 -9.61
CA ARG A 122 -11.07 -17.33 -9.64
C ARG A 122 -11.74 -16.09 -10.22
N ASP A 123 -12.49 -15.38 -9.39
CA ASP A 123 -13.14 -14.14 -9.80
C ASP A 123 -12.15 -12.99 -9.85
N GLU A 124 -12.27 -12.15 -10.87
CA GLU A 124 -11.48 -10.93 -10.95
C GLU A 124 -11.95 -9.92 -9.89
N PRO A 125 -11.08 -9.42 -9.00
CA PRO A 125 -11.48 -8.46 -7.98
C PRO A 125 -11.80 -7.09 -8.58
N ASN A 126 -12.93 -6.50 -8.15
CA ASN A 126 -13.24 -5.11 -8.47
C ASN A 126 -12.41 -4.15 -7.59
N LEU A 127 -11.24 -3.75 -8.09
CA LEU A 127 -10.30 -2.86 -7.39
C LEU A 127 -10.91 -1.48 -7.06
N MET A 128 -11.92 -1.02 -7.80
CA MET A 128 -12.55 0.28 -7.55
C MET A 128 -13.20 0.37 -6.17
N ARG A 129 -13.54 -0.78 -5.57
CA ARG A 129 -14.09 -0.86 -4.21
C ARG A 129 -13.10 -0.48 -3.11
N TRP A 130 -11.81 -0.38 -3.41
CA TRP A 130 -10.76 -0.02 -2.45
C TRP A 130 -10.31 1.44 -2.58
N LEU A 131 -10.92 2.22 -3.49
CA LEU A 131 -10.54 3.62 -3.66
C LEU A 131 -10.86 4.50 -2.45
N ASP A 132 -11.78 4.08 -1.59
CA ASP A 132 -12.03 4.75 -0.31
C ASP A 132 -10.80 4.71 0.61
N LEU A 133 -10.11 3.56 0.70
CA LEU A 133 -8.83 3.42 1.41
C LEU A 133 -7.71 4.19 0.72
N VAL A 134 -7.67 4.21 -0.62
CA VAL A 134 -6.70 5.01 -1.38
C VAL A 134 -6.89 6.50 -1.09
N ALA A 135 -8.13 6.99 -1.10
CA ALA A 135 -8.43 8.38 -0.77
C ALA A 135 -8.05 8.72 0.68
N LEU A 136 -8.42 7.87 1.64
CA LEU A 136 -8.06 8.08 3.04
C LEU A 136 -6.54 8.17 3.20
N GLY A 137 -5.80 7.15 2.75
CA GLY A 137 -4.34 7.14 2.88
C GLY A 137 -3.69 8.32 2.17
N THR A 138 -4.17 8.71 0.98
CA THR A 138 -3.61 9.86 0.25
C THR A 138 -3.83 11.18 0.98
N VAL A 139 -4.99 11.37 1.64
CA VAL A 139 -5.27 12.58 2.41
C VAL A 139 -4.45 12.59 3.71
N CYS A 140 -4.37 11.46 4.43
CA CYS A 140 -3.62 11.34 5.68
C CYS A 140 -2.11 11.48 5.50
N ASP A 141 -1.61 11.18 4.31
CA ASP A 141 -0.20 11.33 3.93
C ASP A 141 0.17 12.78 3.55
N VAL A 142 -0.81 13.69 3.54
CA VAL A 142 -0.64 15.14 3.33
C VAL A 142 0.11 15.49 2.04
N VAL A 143 0.06 14.61 1.04
CA VAL A 143 0.64 14.86 -0.27
C VAL A 143 -0.20 15.86 -1.08
N PRO A 144 0.38 16.60 -2.03
CA PRO A 144 -0.38 17.51 -2.88
C PRO A 144 -1.52 16.79 -3.62
N LEU A 145 -2.73 17.34 -3.50
CA LEU A 145 -3.93 16.86 -4.21
C LEU A 145 -3.98 17.40 -5.64
N THR A 146 -2.95 17.07 -6.43
CA THR A 146 -2.83 17.37 -7.85
C THR A 146 -2.76 16.07 -8.66
N GLY A 147 -2.87 16.16 -9.99
CA GLY A 147 -2.69 15.02 -10.90
C GLY A 147 -3.47 13.75 -10.48
N VAL A 148 -2.75 12.64 -10.34
CA VAL A 148 -3.30 11.32 -10.00
C VAL A 148 -3.84 11.28 -8.56
N ASN A 149 -3.18 11.90 -7.58
CA ASN A 149 -3.69 11.99 -6.21
C ASN A 149 -5.08 12.62 -6.17
N ARG A 150 -5.27 13.73 -6.89
CA ARG A 150 -6.58 14.41 -6.98
C ARG A 150 -7.65 13.49 -7.57
N ALA A 151 -7.29 12.72 -8.59
CA ALA A 151 -8.22 11.77 -9.23
C ALA A 151 -8.61 10.64 -8.26
N PHE A 152 -7.64 10.06 -7.56
CA PHE A 152 -7.88 9.03 -6.55
C PHE A 152 -8.71 9.55 -5.39
N VAL A 153 -8.39 10.71 -4.83
CA VAL A 153 -9.16 11.29 -3.72
C VAL A 153 -10.58 11.61 -4.14
N ARG A 154 -10.78 12.27 -5.29
CA ARG A 154 -12.14 12.58 -5.79
C ARG A 154 -12.99 11.32 -5.94
N GLN A 155 -12.46 10.30 -6.62
CA GLN A 155 -13.23 9.08 -6.86
C GLN A 155 -13.40 8.26 -5.58
N GLY A 156 -12.37 8.22 -4.73
CA GLY A 156 -12.40 7.49 -3.47
C GLY A 156 -13.36 8.08 -2.45
N LEU A 157 -13.51 9.41 -2.37
CA LEU A 157 -14.56 10.04 -1.56
C LEU A 157 -15.96 9.64 -2.06
N ALA A 158 -16.18 9.58 -3.38
CA ALA A 158 -17.44 9.10 -3.95
C ALA A 158 -17.70 7.61 -3.68
N VAL A 159 -16.65 6.79 -3.55
CA VAL A 159 -16.75 5.39 -3.12
C VAL A 159 -17.03 5.31 -1.61
N MET A 160 -16.34 6.10 -0.80
CA MET A 160 -16.47 6.15 0.66
C MET A 160 -17.88 6.57 1.10
N ALA A 161 -18.50 7.50 0.37
CA ALA A 161 -19.88 7.93 0.57
C ALA A 161 -20.91 6.79 0.43
N ARG A 162 -20.56 5.68 -0.24
CA ARG A 162 -21.44 4.50 -0.38
C ARG A 162 -21.41 3.59 0.85
N ARG A 163 -20.57 3.89 1.86
CA ARG A 163 -20.47 3.13 3.12
C ARG A 163 -20.24 1.62 2.91
N GLY A 164 -19.48 1.26 1.88
CA GLY A 164 -19.22 -0.14 1.51
C GLY A 164 -18.10 -0.81 2.32
N ASN A 165 -17.25 -0.02 2.98
CA ASN A 165 -16.17 -0.49 3.84
C ASN A 165 -16.62 -0.44 5.30
N ALA A 166 -16.66 -1.61 5.95
CA ALA A 166 -17.18 -1.75 7.31
C ALA A 166 -16.42 -0.90 8.34
N GLY A 167 -15.09 -0.81 8.22
CA GLY A 167 -14.26 -0.03 9.15
C GLY A 167 -14.52 1.47 9.02
N LEU A 168 -14.49 1.99 7.79
CA LEU A 168 -14.78 3.40 7.54
C LEU A 168 -16.23 3.78 7.87
N SER A 169 -17.17 2.85 7.68
CA SER A 169 -18.58 3.07 8.02
C SER A 169 -18.78 3.10 9.53
N ALA A 170 -18.09 2.24 10.28
CA ALA A 170 -18.12 2.26 11.75
C ALA A 170 -17.50 3.55 12.30
N LEU A 171 -16.36 4.00 11.76
CA LEU A 171 -15.75 5.28 12.15
C LEU A 171 -16.67 6.46 11.89
N ALA A 172 -17.31 6.48 10.72
CA ALA A 172 -18.26 7.53 10.39
C ALA A 172 -19.48 7.56 11.31
N HIS A 173 -19.98 6.38 11.71
CA HIS A 173 -21.09 6.28 12.64
C HIS A 173 -20.72 6.81 14.03
N VAL A 174 -19.54 6.45 14.55
CA VAL A 174 -19.08 6.94 15.87
C VAL A 174 -18.80 8.45 15.85
N ALA A 175 -18.43 9.00 14.69
CA ALA A 175 -18.18 10.43 14.51
C ALA A 175 -19.43 11.24 14.11
N ASP A 176 -20.63 10.64 14.12
CA ASP A 176 -21.89 11.27 13.71
C ASP A 176 -21.84 11.95 12.32
N ILE A 177 -21.16 11.30 11.36
CA ILE A 177 -21.09 11.78 9.96
C ILE A 177 -22.22 11.18 9.15
N ASP A 178 -23.25 11.97 8.86
CA ASP A 178 -24.42 11.58 8.05
C ASP A 178 -24.36 12.10 6.61
N GLU A 179 -23.43 13.00 6.30
CA GLU A 179 -23.18 13.54 4.97
C GLU A 179 -22.13 12.73 4.17
N PRO A 180 -22.05 12.93 2.83
CA PRO A 180 -20.95 12.41 2.04
C PRO A 180 -19.59 12.89 2.57
N PRO A 181 -18.64 11.97 2.88
CA PRO A 181 -17.33 12.36 3.39
C PRO A 181 -16.56 13.29 2.45
N THR A 182 -15.73 14.13 3.06
CA THR A 182 -14.89 15.12 2.38
C THR A 182 -13.43 14.91 2.79
N THR A 183 -12.51 15.68 2.22
CA THR A 183 -11.10 15.64 2.66
C THR A 183 -10.93 16.06 4.12
N TYR A 184 -11.84 16.89 4.66
CA TYR A 184 -11.84 17.22 6.10
C TYR A 184 -12.09 15.98 6.96
N HIS A 185 -13.14 15.21 6.64
CA HIS A 185 -13.46 13.98 7.34
C HIS A 185 -12.31 12.96 7.28
N ALA A 186 -11.70 12.79 6.10
CA ALA A 186 -10.56 11.91 5.94
C ALA A 186 -9.35 12.34 6.78
N GLY A 187 -8.98 13.63 6.75
CA GLY A 187 -7.73 14.10 7.38
C GLY A 187 -7.83 14.50 8.86
N PHE A 188 -9.04 14.73 9.39
CA PHE A 188 -9.22 15.24 10.77
C PHE A 188 -10.17 14.43 11.64
N VAL A 189 -10.91 13.48 11.05
CA VAL A 189 -11.88 12.66 11.79
C VAL A 189 -11.52 11.18 11.74
N PHE A 190 -11.13 10.68 10.57
CA PHE A 190 -10.70 9.29 10.42
C PHE A 190 -9.21 9.07 10.65
N GLY A 191 -8.39 10.00 10.15
CA GLY A 191 -6.93 9.97 10.18
C GLY A 191 -6.32 10.73 11.34
#